data_AF-A0A3A5V941-F1
#
_entry.id   AF-A0A3A5V941-F1
#
_cell.length_a   1.000
_cell.length_b   1.000
_cell.length_c   1.000
_cell.angle_alpha   90.00
_cell.angle_beta   90.00
_cell.angle_gamma   90.00
#
_symmetry.space_group_name_H-M   'P 1'
#
loop_
_entity.id
_entity.type
_entity.pdbx_description
1 polymer ?
#
loop_
_entity_poly.entity_id
_entity_poly.type
_entity_poly.pdbx_seq_one_letter_code
_entity_poly.pdbx_strand_id
1 'polypeptide(L)'
;MKSWKKKYLTGDQSENDSITTKTPEENNDTSISAEAWKGFFHPLKVYFPLSIISYLNEMKNGYFCWGECAPPPAYYQLPRLFALFFIIFFLATATFPRGGSRGKLDSHTKGVLWGILFGVLMFAFFSLAGWVNG
;
A
#
# COMPACT_ATOMS: atom_id res chain seq x y z
N MET A 1 26.87 45.63 -48.95
CA MET A 1 28.22 45.01 -48.91
C MET A 1 28.10 43.62 -48.28
N LYS A 2 28.51 42.59 -49.05
CA LYS A 2 28.92 41.19 -48.77
C LYS A 2 28.21 40.43 -47.61
N SER A 3 27.42 39.36 -47.82
CA SER A 3 27.58 38.09 -48.57
C SER A 3 28.12 36.91 -47.74
N TRP A 4 27.19 36.01 -47.37
CA TRP A 4 27.20 34.53 -47.40
C TRP A 4 28.38 33.69 -46.84
N LYS A 5 28.03 32.75 -45.94
CA LYS A 5 28.29 31.28 -45.98
C LYS A 5 27.72 30.67 -44.67
N LYS A 6 26.59 29.95 -44.61
CA LYS A 6 26.28 28.61 -45.19
C LYS A 6 27.50 27.68 -45.28
N LYS A 7 27.62 26.80 -44.27
CA LYS A 7 28.14 25.45 -44.46
C LYS A 7 26.99 24.48 -44.20
N TYR A 8 26.48 23.92 -45.29
CA TYR A 8 25.60 22.75 -45.34
C TYR A 8 26.39 21.51 -44.89
N LEU A 9 25.81 20.67 -44.03
CA LEU A 9 25.22 19.36 -44.36
C LEU A 9 26.11 18.45 -45.24
N THR A 10 26.73 17.47 -44.58
CA THR A 10 26.98 16.09 -45.05
C THR A 10 27.14 15.33 -43.72
N GLY A 11 26.22 14.49 -43.26
CA GLY A 11 25.58 13.39 -43.97
C GLY A 11 26.38 12.13 -43.69
N ASP A 12 26.23 11.57 -42.49
CA ASP A 12 26.44 10.14 -42.24
C ASP A 12 25.38 9.68 -41.24
N GLN A 13 24.40 8.99 -41.82
CA GLN A 13 23.35 8.24 -41.17
C GLN A 13 23.93 6.85 -40.92
N SER A 14 24.20 6.53 -39.65
CA SER A 14 24.52 5.18 -39.15
C SER A 14 24.12 5.19 -37.68
N GLU A 15 22.84 4.94 -37.40
CA GLU A 15 22.41 3.64 -36.90
C GLU A 15 22.92 3.40 -35.47
N ASN A 16 22.14 3.91 -34.52
CA ASN A 16 21.77 3.20 -33.30
C ASN A 16 20.57 3.92 -32.71
N ASP A 17 19.44 3.68 -33.37
CA ASP A 17 18.12 3.81 -32.80
C ASP A 17 18.00 2.91 -31.57
N SER A 18 18.22 3.49 -30.39
CA SER A 18 17.59 3.00 -29.17
C SER A 18 17.10 4.17 -28.32
N ILE A 19 16.54 5.18 -28.99
CA ILE A 19 15.50 5.99 -28.37
C ILE A 19 14.28 5.07 -28.30
N THR A 20 14.18 4.31 -27.21
CA THR A 20 12.94 3.63 -26.86
C THR A 20 11.94 4.72 -26.56
N THR A 21 11.26 5.17 -27.60
CA THR A 21 10.06 5.99 -27.55
C THR A 21 9.01 5.15 -26.85
N LYS A 22 9.06 5.10 -25.51
CA LYS A 22 7.96 4.58 -24.71
C LYS A 22 6.80 5.52 -24.96
N THR A 23 5.82 5.01 -25.69
CA THR A 23 4.54 5.65 -25.98
C THR A 23 4.00 6.27 -24.69
N PRO A 24 3.40 7.48 -24.70
CA PRO A 24 2.89 8.11 -23.48
C PRO A 24 1.95 7.21 -22.66
N GLU A 25 1.32 6.21 -23.27
CA GLU A 25 0.53 5.17 -22.60
C GLU A 25 1.38 4.25 -21.69
N GLU A 26 2.56 3.81 -22.12
CA GLU A 26 3.41 2.88 -21.35
C GLU A 26 3.95 3.53 -20.06
N ASN A 27 4.26 4.83 -20.13
CA ASN A 27 4.68 5.62 -18.96
C ASN A 27 3.50 5.93 -18.02
N ASN A 28 2.27 5.99 -18.54
CA ASN A 28 1.08 6.26 -17.73
C ASN A 28 0.70 5.01 -16.92
N ASP A 29 0.68 3.84 -17.56
CA ASP A 29 0.29 2.57 -16.92
C ASP A 29 1.27 2.14 -15.82
N THR A 30 2.57 2.30 -16.06
CA THR A 30 3.60 2.07 -15.03
C THR A 30 3.46 3.05 -13.86
N SER A 31 3.08 4.31 -14.11
CA SER A 31 2.85 5.29 -13.06
C SER A 31 1.58 5.01 -12.24
N ILE A 32 0.50 4.58 -12.88
CA ILE A 32 -0.77 4.19 -12.24
C ILE A 32 -0.57 2.96 -11.36
N SER A 33 0.16 1.96 -11.87
CA SER A 33 0.51 0.76 -11.11
C SER A 33 1.36 1.11 -9.88
N ALA A 34 2.39 1.96 -10.03
CA ALA A 34 3.23 2.37 -8.92
C ALA A 34 2.46 3.10 -7.80
N GLU A 35 1.51 3.97 -8.16
CA GLU A 35 0.68 4.68 -7.18
C GLU A 35 -0.35 3.75 -6.49
N ALA A 36 -0.90 2.77 -7.22
CA ALA A 36 -1.76 1.74 -6.62
C ALA A 36 -0.98 0.86 -5.62
N TRP A 37 0.24 0.44 -5.96
CA TRP A 37 1.10 -0.32 -5.05
C TRP A 37 1.54 0.50 -3.83
N LYS A 38 1.87 1.79 -4.00
CA LYS A 38 2.14 2.69 -2.88
C LYS A 38 0.94 2.79 -1.94
N GLY A 39 -0.26 2.94 -2.50
CA GLY A 39 -1.51 2.94 -1.75
C GLY A 39 -1.73 1.63 -0.99
N PHE A 40 -1.45 0.49 -1.63
CA PHE A 40 -1.57 -0.84 -1.02
C PHE A 40 -0.61 -1.06 0.14
N PHE A 41 0.66 -0.70 -0.01
CA PHE A 41 1.66 -0.90 1.04
C PHE A 41 1.54 0.10 2.19
N HIS A 42 0.82 1.21 2.01
CA HIS A 42 0.64 2.23 3.03
C HIS A 42 -0.03 1.70 4.33
N PRO A 43 -1.22 1.09 4.29
CA PRO A 43 -1.83 0.47 5.47
C PRO A 43 -1.05 -0.76 5.95
N LEU A 44 -0.42 -1.52 5.05
CA LEU A 44 0.35 -2.73 5.42
C LEU A 44 1.48 -2.45 6.40
N LYS A 45 2.14 -1.28 6.29
CA LYS A 45 3.19 -0.87 7.24
C LYS A 45 2.72 -0.79 8.68
N VAL A 46 1.42 -0.60 8.90
CA VAL A 46 0.80 -0.57 10.22
C VAL A 46 0.20 -1.93 10.58
N TYR A 47 -0.56 -2.55 9.66
CA TYR A 47 -1.19 -3.85 9.94
C TYR A 47 -0.18 -4.96 10.16
N PHE A 48 0.96 -4.96 9.47
CA PHE A 48 1.97 -6.01 9.62
C PHE A 48 2.56 -6.11 11.04
N PRO A 49 3.18 -5.05 11.60
CA PRO A 49 3.66 -5.11 12.97
C PRO A 49 2.53 -5.33 13.98
N LEU A 50 1.35 -4.74 13.74
CA LEU A 50 0.20 -4.91 14.63
C LEU A 50 -0.31 -6.36 14.66
N SER A 51 -0.27 -7.05 13.52
CA SER A 51 -0.66 -8.46 13.42
C SER A 51 0.32 -9.36 14.16
N ILE A 52 1.63 -9.07 14.09
CA ILE A 52 2.65 -9.81 14.86
C ILE A 52 2.44 -9.60 16.36
N ILE A 53 2.21 -8.34 16.79
CA ILE A 53 1.92 -8.04 18.20
C ILE A 53 0.67 -8.79 18.65
N SER A 54 -0.40 -8.76 17.85
CA SER A 54 -1.63 -9.48 18.13
C SER A 54 -1.39 -10.99 18.25
N TYR A 55 -0.65 -11.59 17.31
CA TYR A 55 -0.30 -13.01 17.35
C TYR A 55 0.43 -13.37 18.65
N LEU A 56 1.48 -12.65 19.04
CA LEU A 56 2.23 -12.94 20.26
C LEU A 56 1.40 -12.74 21.53
N ASN A 57 0.50 -11.74 21.49
CA ASN A 57 -0.40 -11.40 22.59
C ASN A 57 -1.45 -12.50 22.80
N GLU A 58 -2.03 -13.02 21.72
CA GLU A 58 -2.96 -14.16 21.75
C GLU A 58 -2.23 -15.49 21.99
N MET A 59 -1.00 -15.69 21.50
CA MET A 59 -0.25 -16.93 21.76
C MET A 59 0.18 -17.07 23.23
N LYS A 60 0.40 -15.96 23.96
CA LYS A 60 0.74 -16.04 25.38
C LYS A 60 -0.47 -16.18 26.30
N ASN A 61 -1.65 -15.75 25.84
CA ASN A 61 -2.77 -15.45 26.73
C ASN A 61 -4.13 -15.87 26.16
N GLY A 62 -4.13 -16.45 24.97
CA GLY A 62 -5.29 -16.90 24.22
C GLY A 62 -5.76 -18.23 24.75
N TYR A 63 -6.36 -18.20 25.94
CA TYR A 63 -6.98 -19.39 26.48
C TYR A 63 -8.23 -19.74 25.65
N PHE A 64 -8.22 -20.89 24.99
CA PHE A 64 -9.42 -21.45 24.35
C PHE A 64 -10.38 -21.93 25.44
N CYS A 65 -11.27 -21.05 25.89
CA CYS A 65 -12.05 -21.31 27.10
C CYS A 65 -13.51 -20.93 26.90
N TRP A 66 -14.38 -21.94 26.84
CA TRP A 66 -15.82 -21.80 26.61
C TRP A 66 -16.63 -21.51 27.90
N GLY A 67 -15.98 -21.14 29.02
CA GLY A 67 -16.71 -20.90 30.26
C GLY A 67 -15.92 -20.28 31.42
N GLU A 68 -14.83 -20.92 31.87
CA GLU A 68 -14.26 -20.66 33.21
C GLU A 68 -12.90 -19.95 33.22
N CYS A 69 -12.54 -19.22 32.17
CA CYS A 69 -11.28 -18.48 32.17
C CYS A 69 -11.44 -17.07 32.72
N ALA A 70 -10.51 -16.69 33.61
CA ALA A 70 -10.39 -15.31 34.06
C ALA A 70 -10.16 -14.41 32.84
N PRO A 71 -10.87 -13.27 32.74
CA PRO A 71 -10.72 -12.38 31.61
C PRO A 71 -9.27 -11.88 31.54
N PRO A 72 -8.64 -11.88 30.35
CA PRO A 72 -7.30 -11.33 30.22
C PRO A 72 -7.31 -9.85 30.63
N PRO A 73 -6.19 -9.32 31.16
CA PRO A 73 -6.10 -7.92 31.52
C PRO A 73 -6.51 -7.01 30.36
N ALA A 74 -7.22 -5.91 30.66
CA ALA A 74 -7.83 -5.05 29.63
C ALA A 74 -6.85 -4.53 28.56
N TYR A 75 -5.56 -4.36 28.91
CA TYR A 75 -4.54 -3.91 27.96
C TYR A 75 -4.28 -4.90 26.81
N TYR A 76 -4.65 -6.18 26.93
CA TYR A 76 -4.56 -7.15 25.83
C TYR A 76 -5.53 -6.83 24.68
N GLN A 77 -6.53 -5.97 24.90
CA GLN A 77 -7.45 -5.51 23.85
C GLN A 77 -6.84 -4.39 22.99
N LEU A 78 -5.69 -3.82 23.39
CA LEU A 78 -5.06 -2.71 22.69
C LEU A 78 -4.77 -2.98 21.21
N PRO A 79 -4.22 -4.13 20.78
CA PRO A 79 -3.98 -4.39 19.36
C PRO A 79 -5.27 -4.34 18.54
N ARG A 80 -6.38 -4.81 19.10
CA ARG A 80 -7.70 -4.80 18.45
C ARG A 80 -8.26 -3.38 18.36
N LEU A 81 -8.11 -2.57 19.41
CA LEU A 81 -8.51 -1.16 19.41
C LEU A 81 -7.69 -0.32 18.42
N PHE A 82 -6.38 -0.53 18.38
CA PHE A 82 -5.51 0.12 17.40
C PHE A 82 -5.86 -0.31 15.98
N ALA A 83 -6.14 -1.60 15.74
CA ALA A 83 -6.56 -2.08 14.43
C ALA A 83 -7.83 -1.35 13.98
N LEU A 84 -8.84 -1.27 14.85
CA LEU A 84 -10.09 -0.56 14.55
C LEU A 84 -9.87 0.93 14.29
N PHE A 85 -9.05 1.59 15.10
CA PHE A 85 -8.68 2.99 14.88
C PHE A 85 -8.03 3.20 13.51
N PHE A 86 -7.08 2.34 13.12
CA PHE A 86 -6.41 2.44 11.83
C PHE A 86 -7.33 2.09 10.64
N ILE A 87 -8.30 1.18 10.80
CA ILE A 87 -9.34 0.96 9.78
C ILE A 87 -10.06 2.28 9.51
N ILE A 88 -10.58 2.93 10.56
CA ILE A 88 -11.34 4.18 10.43
C ILE A 88 -10.45 5.29 9.86
N PHE A 89 -9.22 5.41 10.35
CA PHE A 89 -8.26 6.40 9.87
C PHE A 89 -7.97 6.23 8.37
N PHE A 90 -7.66 5.01 7.91
CA PHE A 90 -7.37 4.77 6.50
C PHE A 90 -8.62 4.91 5.61
N LEU A 91 -9.80 4.48 6.08
CA LEU A 91 -11.07 4.74 5.38
C LEU A 91 -11.32 6.25 5.23
N ALA A 92 -11.08 7.04 6.28
CA ALA A 92 -11.22 8.48 6.22
C ALA A 92 -10.24 9.09 5.20
N THR A 93 -8.98 8.63 5.15
CA THR A 93 -8.02 9.09 4.14
C THR A 93 -8.40 8.71 2.71
N ALA A 94 -9.06 7.56 2.51
CA ALA A 94 -9.57 7.13 1.21
C ALA A 94 -10.82 7.93 0.78
N THR A 95 -11.64 8.35 1.74
CA THR A 95 -12.92 9.03 1.48
C THR A 95 -12.76 10.54 1.27
N PHE A 96 -11.75 11.15 1.90
CA PHE A 96 -11.43 12.57 1.76
C PHE A 96 -10.12 12.76 0.99
N PRO A 97 -10.16 12.67 -0.35
CA PRO A 97 -8.97 12.86 -1.17
C PRO A 97 -8.43 14.29 -1.06
N ARG A 98 -7.21 14.46 -0.54
CA ARG A 98 -6.50 15.75 -0.55
C ARG A 98 -6.06 16.08 -1.97
N GLY A 99 -6.79 17.01 -2.60
CA GLY A 99 -6.48 17.77 -3.83
C GLY A 99 -5.39 17.20 -4.77
N GLY A 100 -5.82 16.56 -5.85
CA GLY A 100 -4.95 16.12 -6.95
C GLY A 100 -5.76 15.68 -8.18
N SER A 101 -5.08 15.46 -9.32
CA SER A 101 -5.69 15.03 -10.58
C SER A 101 -6.49 13.73 -10.38
N ARG A 102 -7.78 13.75 -10.74
CA ARG A 102 -8.79 12.69 -10.52
C ARG A 102 -8.31 11.29 -10.92
N GLY A 103 -7.54 11.15 -12.00
CA GLY A 103 -7.08 9.86 -12.52
C GLY A 103 -5.99 9.19 -11.66
N LYS A 104 -5.01 9.94 -11.16
CA LYS A 104 -3.95 9.38 -10.28
C LYS A 104 -4.50 9.03 -8.90
N LEU A 105 -5.46 9.82 -8.45
CA LEU A 105 -6.04 9.70 -7.12
C LEU A 105 -6.90 8.44 -6.97
N ASP A 106 -7.60 8.05 -8.03
CA ASP A 106 -8.42 6.83 -8.04
C ASP A 106 -7.59 5.55 -7.86
N SER A 107 -6.45 5.45 -8.57
CA SER A 107 -5.55 4.30 -8.49
C SER A 107 -4.93 4.12 -7.10
N HIS A 108 -4.49 5.21 -6.47
CA HIS A 108 -3.96 5.21 -5.12
C HIS A 108 -5.04 4.84 -4.09
N THR A 109 -6.23 5.44 -4.18
CA THR A 109 -7.36 5.16 -3.28
C THR A 109 -7.80 3.71 -3.36
N LYS A 110 -7.89 3.15 -4.58
CA LYS A 110 -8.17 1.73 -4.80
C LYS A 110 -7.09 0.85 -4.17
N GLY A 111 -5.82 1.23 -4.32
CA GLY A 111 -4.69 0.57 -3.66
C GLY A 111 -4.84 0.55 -2.13
N VAL A 112 -5.15 1.71 -1.53
CA VAL A 112 -5.39 1.83 -0.08
C VAL A 112 -6.53 0.94 0.38
N LEU A 113 -7.67 0.93 -0.32
CA LEU A 113 -8.81 0.06 0.02
C LEU A 113 -8.44 -1.43 0.02
N TRP A 114 -7.74 -1.89 -1.02
CA TRP A 114 -7.25 -3.27 -1.08
C TRP A 114 -6.23 -3.57 0.01
N GLY A 115 -5.35 -2.61 0.32
CA GLY A 115 -4.37 -2.73 1.41
C GLY A 115 -5.03 -2.84 2.79
N ILE A 116 -6.11 -2.08 3.03
CA ILE A 116 -6.90 -2.20 4.26
C ILE A 116 -7.56 -3.58 4.33
N LEU A 117 -8.24 -4.01 3.26
CA LEU A 117 -8.91 -5.32 3.24
C LEU A 117 -7.92 -6.45 3.52
N PHE A 118 -6.79 -6.45 2.84
CA PHE A 118 -5.73 -7.44 3.07
C PHE A 118 -5.14 -7.33 4.49
N GLY A 119 -4.86 -6.12 4.96
CA GLY A 119 -4.32 -5.88 6.30
C GLY A 119 -5.26 -6.36 7.42
N VAL A 120 -6.56 -6.16 7.27
CA VAL A 120 -7.58 -6.65 8.21
C VAL A 120 -7.68 -8.16 8.18
N LEU A 121 -7.70 -8.78 6.99
CA LEU A 121 -7.71 -10.24 6.85
C LEU A 121 -6.45 -10.86 7.48
N MET A 122 -5.29 -10.26 7.24
CA MET A 122 -4.03 -10.69 7.82
C MET A 122 -4.05 -10.53 9.35
N PHE A 123 -4.51 -9.40 9.89
CA PHE A 123 -4.65 -9.20 11.33
C PHE A 123 -5.58 -10.23 11.96
N ALA A 124 -6.73 -10.51 11.34
CA ALA A 124 -7.66 -11.54 11.79
C ALA A 124 -7.01 -12.92 11.77
N PHE A 125 -6.31 -13.28 10.70
CA PHE A 125 -5.61 -14.55 10.57
C PHE A 125 -4.54 -14.73 11.65
N PHE A 126 -3.66 -13.75 11.86
CA PHE A 126 -2.62 -13.83 12.89
C PHE A 126 -3.19 -13.83 14.30
N SER A 127 -4.28 -13.09 14.54
CA SER A 127 -4.96 -13.11 15.84
C SER A 127 -5.57 -14.50 16.11
N LEU A 128 -6.24 -15.09 15.12
CA LEU A 128 -6.79 -16.45 15.21
C LEU A 128 -5.68 -17.50 15.36
N ALA A 129 -4.61 -17.39 14.58
CA ALA A 129 -3.47 -18.30 14.65
C ALA A 129 -2.77 -18.19 16.00
N GLY A 130 -2.64 -16.99 16.57
CA GLY A 130 -2.11 -16.80 17.91
C GLY A 130 -3.02 -17.45 18.94
N TRP A 131 -4.33 -17.28 18.80
CA TRP A 131 -5.33 -17.85 19.69
C TRP A 131 -5.44 -19.39 19.63
N VAL A 132 -5.14 -20.01 18.48
CA VAL A 132 -5.11 -21.48 18.33
C VAL A 132 -3.80 -22.09 18.83
N ASN A 133 -2.70 -21.35 18.79
CA ASN A 133 -1.37 -21.84 19.19
C ASN A 133 -0.99 -21.46 20.63
N GLY A 134 -1.76 -20.61 21.30
CA GLY A 134 -1.61 -20.25 22.71
C GLY A 134 -2.41 -21.15 23.62
#